data_AF-A0A531L0T0-F1
#
_entry.id   AF-A0A531L0T0-F1
#
_cell.length_a   1.000
_cell.length_b   1.000
_cell.length_c   1.000
_cell.angle_alpha   90.00
_cell.angle_beta   90.00
_cell.angle_gamma   90.00
#
_symmetry.space_group_name_H-M   'P 1'
#
loop_
_entity.id
_entity.type
_entity.pdbx_description
1 polymer ?
#
loop_
_entity_poly.entity_id
_entity_poly.type
_entity_poly.pdbx_seq_one_letter_code
_entity_poly.pdbx_strand_id
1 'polypeptide(L)'
;MKKFLIMLTPAAIMFWASPFATAQEAQQPAPVTVDAAKGLPEWAKIYAVFSHPRCAGCHVADDRPRWSDAHYGGTRVHAFNVQRGSDGSGFGNPGLRCMTCHFSSNSNGLHGPPGAENWHLAPVEMAWFDESSAEICTQIKDPARNGGRSLQ
;
A
#
# COMPACT_ATOMS: atom_id res chain seq x y z
N MET A 1 -11.29 -34.63 -78.19
CA MET A 1 -11.22 -33.75 -77.00
C MET A 1 -11.30 -34.64 -75.77
N LYS A 2 -10.20 -34.78 -75.02
CA LYS A 2 -10.05 -35.74 -73.92
C LYS A 2 -10.92 -35.33 -72.73
N LYS A 3 -11.84 -36.22 -72.30
CA LYS A 3 -12.63 -36.07 -71.07
C LYS A 3 -11.71 -36.38 -69.87
N PHE A 4 -11.40 -35.37 -69.06
CA PHE A 4 -10.73 -35.56 -67.78
C PHE A 4 -11.74 -36.01 -66.73
N LEU A 5 -11.55 -37.23 -66.22
CA LEU A 5 -12.31 -37.77 -65.09
C LEU A 5 -11.67 -37.24 -63.81
N ILE A 6 -12.33 -36.31 -63.11
CA ILE A 6 -11.89 -35.82 -61.80
C ILE A 6 -12.40 -36.81 -60.75
N MET A 7 -11.49 -37.62 -60.19
CA MET A 7 -11.77 -38.41 -58.99
C MET A 7 -11.75 -37.47 -57.78
N LEU A 8 -12.90 -37.30 -57.12
CA LEU A 8 -13.01 -36.65 -55.81
C LEU A 8 -12.65 -37.65 -54.72
N THR A 9 -11.46 -37.50 -54.13
CA THR A 9 -11.06 -38.22 -52.92
C THR A 9 -11.76 -37.62 -51.70
N PRO A 10 -12.47 -38.40 -50.85
CA PRO A 10 -13.06 -37.87 -49.64
C PRO A 10 -11.94 -37.59 -48.61
N ALA A 11 -11.74 -36.32 -48.26
CA ALA A 11 -10.88 -35.93 -47.15
C ALA A 11 -11.56 -36.32 -45.83
N ALA A 12 -11.06 -37.35 -45.16
CA ALA A 12 -11.49 -37.72 -43.82
C ALA A 12 -11.05 -36.65 -42.81
N ILE A 13 -12.01 -35.88 -42.30
CA ILE A 13 -11.77 -34.91 -41.22
C ILE A 13 -11.68 -35.71 -39.92
N MET A 14 -10.45 -35.94 -39.44
CA MET A 14 -10.22 -36.47 -38.10
C MET A 14 -10.52 -35.37 -37.09
N PHE A 15 -11.66 -35.46 -36.40
CA PHE A 15 -11.96 -34.65 -35.23
C PHE A 15 -11.05 -35.09 -34.07
N TRP A 16 -10.02 -34.29 -33.78
CA TRP A 16 -9.26 -34.43 -32.55
C TRP A 16 -10.10 -33.89 -31.39
N ALA A 17 -10.57 -34.78 -30.53
CA ALA A 17 -11.19 -34.39 -29.27
C ALA A 17 -10.09 -33.83 -28.35
N SER A 18 -10.01 -32.51 -28.22
CA SER A 18 -9.18 -31.89 -27.19
C SER A 18 -9.74 -32.27 -25.81
N PRO A 19 -8.89 -32.73 -24.87
CA PRO A 19 -9.35 -32.93 -23.50
C PRO A 19 -9.73 -31.56 -22.92
N PHE A 20 -10.95 -31.45 -22.43
CA PHE A 20 -11.36 -30.33 -21.61
C PHE A 20 -10.52 -30.37 -20.32
N ALA A 21 -9.59 -29.45 -20.17
CA ALA A 21 -8.93 -29.22 -18.90
C ALA A 21 -10.00 -28.72 -17.92
N THR A 22 -10.33 -29.53 -16.91
CA THR A 22 -11.15 -29.09 -15.78
C THR A 22 -10.42 -27.94 -15.10
N ALA A 23 -11.06 -26.76 -15.03
CA ALA A 23 -10.58 -25.68 -14.19
C ALA A 23 -10.51 -26.22 -12.76
N GLN A 24 -9.29 -26.31 -12.20
CA GLN A 24 -9.10 -26.63 -10.81
C GLN A 24 -9.77 -25.52 -10.00
N GLU A 25 -10.87 -25.82 -9.34
CA GLU A 25 -11.52 -24.90 -8.42
C GLU A 25 -10.47 -24.49 -7.39
N ALA A 26 -10.21 -23.19 -7.28
CA ALA A 26 -9.21 -22.68 -6.36
C ALA A 26 -9.63 -23.08 -4.94
N GLN A 27 -8.95 -24.08 -4.38
CA GLN A 27 -9.20 -24.56 -3.04
C GLN A 27 -9.06 -23.36 -2.09
N GLN A 28 -10.17 -22.89 -1.53
CA GLN A 28 -10.12 -21.84 -0.53
C GLN A 28 -9.26 -22.36 0.64
N PRO A 29 -8.26 -21.58 1.11
CA PRO A 29 -7.47 -21.98 2.27
C PRO A 29 -8.39 -22.33 3.43
N ALA A 30 -8.06 -23.40 4.14
CA ALA A 30 -8.80 -23.80 5.33
C ALA A 30 -8.89 -22.61 6.32
N PRO A 31 -10.00 -22.45 7.06
CA PRO A 31 -10.13 -21.38 8.03
C PRO A 31 -8.98 -21.41 9.02
N VAL A 32 -8.17 -20.36 9.03
CA VAL A 32 -7.09 -20.22 10.02
C VAL A 32 -7.75 -19.98 11.36
N THR A 33 -7.51 -20.85 12.34
CA THR A 33 -7.96 -20.64 13.72
C THR A 33 -7.15 -19.47 14.30
N VAL A 34 -7.79 -18.32 14.44
CA VAL A 34 -7.17 -17.10 15.00
C VAL A 34 -7.28 -17.09 16.52
N ASP A 35 -6.14 -17.12 17.20
CA ASP A 35 -6.05 -16.96 18.65
C ASP A 35 -6.02 -15.47 19.01
N ALA A 36 -7.21 -14.91 19.28
CA ALA A 36 -7.34 -13.50 19.65
C ALA A 36 -6.55 -13.14 20.93
N ALA A 37 -6.43 -14.07 21.88
CA ALA A 37 -5.72 -13.82 23.13
C ALA A 37 -4.22 -13.61 22.89
N LYS A 38 -3.64 -14.29 21.89
CA LYS A 38 -2.27 -14.05 21.43
C LYS A 38 -2.14 -12.87 20.47
N GLY A 39 -3.14 -12.62 19.62
CA GLY A 39 -3.08 -11.59 18.59
C GLY A 39 -3.21 -10.16 19.13
N LEU A 40 -4.06 -9.93 20.14
CA LEU A 40 -4.33 -8.59 20.66
C LEU A 40 -3.09 -7.89 21.28
N PRO A 41 -2.24 -8.56 22.08
CA PRO A 41 -1.01 -7.96 22.58
C PRO A 41 -0.02 -7.56 21.47
N GLU A 42 0.07 -8.36 20.41
CA GLU A 42 0.93 -8.04 19.26
C GLU A 42 0.36 -6.88 18.44
N TRP A 43 -0.96 -6.84 18.25
CA TRP A 43 -1.62 -5.71 17.62
C TRP A 43 -1.39 -4.41 18.40
N ALA A 44 -1.42 -4.45 19.74
CA ALA A 44 -1.15 -3.26 20.54
C ALA A 44 0.25 -2.68 20.28
N LYS A 45 1.27 -3.52 20.09
CA LYS A 45 2.63 -3.08 19.73
C LYS A 45 2.66 -2.45 18.34
N ILE A 46 1.96 -3.06 17.37
CA ILE A 46 1.84 -2.53 16.01
C ILE A 46 1.15 -1.16 16.01
N TYR A 47 0.03 -1.04 16.71
CA TYR A 47 -0.70 0.22 16.84
C TYR A 47 0.16 1.31 17.51
N ALA A 48 0.96 0.96 18.52
CA ALA A 48 1.88 1.91 19.14
C ALA A 48 2.91 2.48 18.15
N VAL A 49 3.29 1.74 17.11
CA VAL A 49 4.14 2.25 16.02
C VAL A 49 3.34 3.17 15.10
N PHE A 50 2.18 2.74 14.60
CA PHE A 50 1.40 3.54 13.65
C PHE A 50 0.92 4.87 14.24
N SER A 51 0.49 4.85 15.50
CA SER A 51 0.08 6.05 16.25
C SER A 51 1.25 6.88 16.78
N HIS A 52 2.49 6.41 16.64
CA HIS A 52 3.65 7.17 17.09
C HIS A 52 3.77 8.47 16.27
N PRO A 53 4.06 9.63 16.90
CA PRO A 53 4.20 10.92 16.21
C PRO A 53 5.10 10.92 14.97
N ARG A 54 6.15 10.08 14.99
CA ARG A 54 7.08 9.88 13.87
C ARG A 54 6.40 9.32 12.62
N CYS A 55 5.43 8.44 12.80
CA CYS A 55 4.70 7.74 11.74
C CYS A 55 3.43 8.50 11.38
N ALA A 56 2.56 8.73 12.37
CA ALA A 56 1.31 9.44 12.21
C ALA A 56 1.49 10.84 11.60
N GLY A 57 2.56 11.57 11.95
CA GLY A 57 2.82 12.90 11.41
C GLY A 57 3.04 12.95 9.89
N CYS A 58 3.42 11.85 9.25
CA CYS A 58 3.52 11.74 7.78
C CYS A 58 2.32 11.04 7.13
N HIS A 59 1.49 10.39 7.94
CA HIS A 59 0.33 9.60 7.53
C HIS A 59 -0.95 10.38 7.86
N VAL A 60 -1.19 11.47 7.13
CA VAL A 60 -2.27 12.43 7.37
C VAL A 60 -3.29 12.43 6.23
N ALA A 61 -4.55 12.68 6.56
CA ALA A 61 -5.64 12.78 5.58
C ALA A 61 -5.74 14.16 4.90
N ASP A 62 -5.18 15.20 5.50
CA ASP A 62 -5.34 16.60 5.08
C ASP A 62 -4.18 17.16 4.24
N ASP A 63 -3.31 16.28 3.73
CA ASP A 63 -2.12 16.60 2.93
C ASP A 63 -1.05 17.44 3.65
N ARG A 64 -1.20 17.72 4.95
CA ARG A 64 -0.33 18.62 5.71
C ARG A 64 0.37 17.87 6.85
N PRO A 65 1.66 17.49 6.68
CA PRO A 65 2.38 16.71 7.67
C PRO A 65 2.47 17.46 9.01
N ARG A 66 2.63 16.69 10.09
CA ARG A 66 2.66 17.20 11.46
C ARG A 66 4.03 17.10 12.11
N TRP A 67 4.29 18.07 12.97
CA TRP A 67 5.28 17.99 14.03
C TRP A 67 4.54 17.68 15.32
N SER A 68 4.77 16.48 15.88
CA SER A 68 3.90 15.90 16.92
C SER A 68 4.66 15.33 18.13
N ASP A 69 5.92 15.70 18.34
CA ASP A 69 6.68 15.25 19.50
C ASP A 69 6.48 16.17 20.73
N ALA A 70 6.90 15.67 21.90
CA ALA A 70 6.84 16.41 23.15
C ALA A 70 7.71 17.68 23.14
N HIS A 71 8.78 17.70 22.34
CA HIS A 71 9.64 18.87 22.21
C HIS A 71 8.91 20.05 21.56
N TYR A 72 7.97 19.76 20.65
CA TYR A 72 7.14 20.76 20.00
C TYR A 72 5.97 21.28 20.86
N GLY A 73 5.80 20.79 22.08
CA GLY A 73 4.72 21.21 22.98
C GLY A 73 3.33 20.71 22.55
N GLY A 74 3.29 19.69 21.70
CA GLY A 74 2.07 19.12 21.12
C GLY A 74 2.10 19.07 19.60
N THR A 75 0.99 18.60 19.02
CA THR A 75 0.86 18.47 17.56
C THR A 75 0.59 19.81 16.90
N ARG A 76 1.35 20.11 15.84
CA ARG A 76 1.10 21.23 14.93
C ARG A 76 1.43 20.85 13.49
N VAL A 77 0.92 21.62 12.53
CA VAL A 77 1.32 21.48 11.13
C VAL A 77 2.80 21.84 10.95
N HIS A 78 3.48 21.12 10.06
CA HIS A 78 4.86 21.38 9.67
C HIS A 78 5.04 22.86 9.26
N ALA A 79 5.99 23.57 9.90
CA ALA A 79 6.03 25.04 9.84
C ALA A 79 6.32 25.63 8.45
N PHE A 80 6.94 24.85 7.56
CA PHE A 80 7.30 25.28 6.20
C PHE A 80 6.14 25.19 5.20
N ASN A 81 4.91 24.92 5.65
CA ASN A 81 3.71 24.80 4.82
C ASN A 81 3.86 23.86 3.61
N VAL A 82 4.70 22.83 3.77
CA VAL A 82 4.83 21.73 2.81
C VAL A 82 3.53 20.94 2.77
N GLN A 83 3.15 20.49 1.57
CA GLN A 83 1.93 19.72 1.32
C GLN A 83 2.23 18.53 0.40
N ARG A 84 1.32 17.56 0.30
CA ARG A 84 1.45 16.40 -0.62
C ARG A 84 1.87 16.78 -2.05
N GLY A 85 1.32 17.89 -2.54
CA GLY A 85 1.44 18.34 -3.93
C GLY A 85 0.18 18.00 -4.73
N SER A 86 -0.18 18.87 -5.68
CA SER A 86 -1.39 18.71 -6.51
C SER A 86 -1.33 17.54 -7.48
N ASP A 87 -0.14 16.96 -7.68
CA ASP A 87 0.09 15.76 -8.48
C ASP A 87 -0.20 14.46 -7.71
N GLY A 88 -0.58 14.55 -6.43
CA GLY A 88 -0.85 13.40 -5.56
C GLY A 88 0.40 12.61 -5.17
N SER A 89 1.59 13.03 -5.61
CA SER A 89 2.82 12.24 -5.49
C SER A 89 3.38 12.13 -4.06
N GLY A 90 3.01 13.06 -3.17
CA GLY A 90 3.54 13.13 -1.81
C GLY A 90 4.92 13.74 -1.68
N PHE A 91 5.58 14.10 -2.78
CA PHE A 91 6.93 14.64 -2.76
C PHE A 91 7.02 16.14 -2.44
N GLY A 92 5.90 16.81 -2.21
CA GLY A 92 5.87 18.24 -1.90
C GLY A 92 5.12 19.06 -2.94
N ASN A 93 4.62 20.22 -2.53
CA ASN A 93 4.02 21.20 -3.44
C ASN A 93 5.08 21.85 -4.36
N PRO A 94 4.66 22.40 -5.52
CA PRO A 94 5.57 23.09 -6.42
C PRO A 94 6.43 24.13 -5.70
N GLY A 95 7.74 24.10 -5.92
CA GLY A 95 8.71 24.99 -5.26
C GLY A 95 9.12 24.62 -3.83
N LEU A 96 8.45 23.66 -3.18
CA LEU A 96 8.77 23.18 -1.82
C LEU A 96 8.73 21.65 -1.76
N ARG A 97 9.73 21.02 -2.41
CA ARG A 97 9.86 19.55 -2.40
C ARG A 97 10.48 19.09 -1.08
N CYS A 98 9.97 17.98 -0.54
CA CYS A 98 10.40 17.46 0.76
C CYS A 98 11.91 17.15 0.79
N MET A 99 12.46 16.68 -0.34
CA MET A 99 13.87 16.33 -0.51
C MET A 99 14.83 17.53 -0.48
N THR A 100 14.33 18.77 -0.45
CA THR A 100 15.17 19.95 -0.23
C THR A 100 15.75 19.97 1.19
N CYS A 101 15.07 19.36 2.17
CA CYS A 101 15.52 19.29 3.55
C CYS A 101 15.71 17.85 4.07
N HIS A 102 14.89 16.90 3.59
CA HIS A 102 14.93 15.52 4.03
C HIS A 102 15.78 14.65 3.10
N PHE A 103 16.59 13.78 3.68
CA PHE A 103 17.52 12.90 2.95
C PHE A 103 17.28 11.42 3.29
N SER A 104 18.15 10.53 2.82
CA SER A 104 18.06 9.10 3.10
C SER A 104 18.33 8.75 4.58
N SER A 105 19.05 9.60 5.30
CA SER A 105 19.38 9.44 6.72
C SER A 105 18.93 10.64 7.56
N ASN A 106 18.75 10.41 8.86
CA ASN A 106 18.41 11.48 9.80
C ASN A 106 19.53 12.53 9.83
N SER A 107 19.15 13.80 9.93
CA SER A 107 20.10 14.87 10.23
C SER A 107 20.72 14.67 11.62
N ASN A 108 22.01 15.00 11.73
CA ASN A 108 22.76 14.97 13.00
C ASN A 108 22.46 16.17 13.90
N GLY A 109 21.78 17.19 13.37
CA GLY A 109 21.37 18.37 14.15
C GLY A 109 20.20 18.04 15.08
N LEU A 110 20.21 18.61 16.28
CA LEU A 110 19.07 18.54 17.20
C LEU A 110 17.83 19.13 16.51
N HIS A 111 16.71 18.40 16.51
CA HIS A 111 15.48 18.73 15.76
C HIS A 111 15.68 18.87 14.24
N GLY A 112 16.75 18.28 13.72
CA GLY A 112 17.00 18.24 12.29
C GLY A 112 15.98 17.37 11.55
N PRO A 113 15.86 17.56 10.22
CA PRO A 113 14.94 16.79 9.41
C PRO A 113 15.30 15.30 9.50
N PRO A 114 14.32 14.44 9.80
CA PRO A 114 14.52 13.01 9.73
C PRO A 114 14.72 12.53 8.27
N GLY A 115 15.26 11.33 8.10
CA GLY A 115 15.49 10.74 6.77
C GLY A 115 14.87 9.35 6.55
N ALA A 116 14.72 9.00 5.28
CA ALA A 116 14.30 7.71 4.74
C ALA A 116 14.62 7.66 3.23
N GLU A 117 14.92 6.47 2.68
CA GLU A 117 15.33 6.32 1.27
C GLU A 117 14.30 6.86 0.25
N ASN A 118 13.00 6.73 0.54
CA ASN A 118 11.91 7.18 -0.32
C ASN A 118 11.08 8.25 0.40
N TRP A 119 11.67 9.42 0.64
CA TRP A 119 11.02 10.45 1.44
C TRP A 119 9.87 11.14 0.69
N HIS A 120 8.63 10.78 1.03
CA HIS A 120 7.41 11.43 0.59
C HIS A 120 6.29 11.23 1.61
N LEU A 121 5.22 12.02 1.50
CA LEU A 121 4.02 11.84 2.30
C LEU A 121 3.34 10.52 1.93
N ALA A 122 2.86 9.77 2.92
CA ALA A 122 2.19 8.49 2.67
C ALA A 122 0.87 8.70 1.92
N PRO A 123 0.40 7.74 1.09
CA PRO A 123 -0.90 7.84 0.42
C PRO A 123 -2.05 8.10 1.40
N VAL A 124 -3.13 8.74 0.93
CA VAL A 124 -4.28 9.14 1.77
C VAL A 124 -4.99 7.91 2.35
N GLU A 125 -4.95 6.78 1.64
CA GLU A 125 -5.50 5.49 2.05
C GLU A 125 -4.80 4.92 3.29
N MET A 126 -3.61 5.44 3.62
CA MET A 126 -2.82 5.10 4.79
C MET A 126 -2.78 6.23 5.82
N ALA A 127 -3.81 7.08 5.90
CA ALA A 127 -3.91 8.08 6.96
C ALA A 127 -4.10 7.41 8.32
N TRP A 128 -3.18 7.68 9.25
CA TRP A 128 -3.15 7.11 10.61
C TRP A 128 -3.21 8.18 11.70
N PHE A 129 -2.97 9.44 11.33
CA PHE A 129 -3.03 10.56 12.25
C PHE A 129 -4.44 10.71 12.84
N ASP A 130 -4.52 10.76 14.17
CA ASP A 130 -5.77 10.81 14.95
C ASP A 130 -6.75 9.64 14.74
N GLU A 131 -6.32 8.55 14.08
CA GLU A 131 -7.12 7.35 13.89
C GLU A 131 -7.03 6.42 15.11
N SER A 132 -8.14 5.78 15.45
CA SER A 132 -8.18 4.78 16.53
C SER A 132 -7.51 3.47 16.13
N SER A 133 -7.21 2.65 17.14
CA SER A 133 -6.65 1.31 16.94
C SER A 133 -7.52 0.42 16.04
N ALA A 134 -8.86 0.54 16.14
CA ALA A 134 -9.79 -0.25 15.32
C ALA A 134 -9.84 0.23 13.86
N GLU A 135 -9.78 1.54 13.64
CA GLU A 135 -9.74 2.13 12.29
C GLU A 135 -8.48 1.73 11.54
N ILE A 136 -7.31 1.88 12.19
CA ILE A 136 -6.03 1.45 11.60
C ILE A 136 -6.03 -0.08 11.37
N CYS A 137 -6.56 -0.87 12.30
CA CYS A 137 -6.68 -2.33 12.10
C CYS A 137 -7.48 -2.65 10.83
N THR A 138 -8.59 -1.93 10.63
CA THR A 138 -9.45 -2.12 9.46
C THR A 138 -8.76 -1.69 8.17
N GLN A 139 -8.01 -0.59 8.19
CA GLN A 139 -7.18 -0.15 7.05
C GLN A 139 -6.14 -1.20 6.67
N ILE A 140 -5.38 -1.71 7.64
CA ILE A 140 -4.27 -2.65 7.38
C ILE A 140 -4.77 -4.00 6.85
N LYS A 141 -5.97 -4.43 7.26
CA LYS A 141 -6.59 -5.67 6.77
C LYS A 141 -7.19 -5.55 5.38
N ASP A 142 -7.33 -4.33 4.84
CA ASP A 142 -7.98 -4.07 3.57
C ASP A 142 -6.96 -4.00 2.43
N PRO A 143 -6.94 -4.99 1.50
CA PRO A 143 -6.01 -5.00 0.38
C PRO A 143 -6.10 -3.76 -0.52
N ALA A 144 -7.27 -3.12 -0.59
CA ALA A 144 -7.45 -1.91 -1.39
C ALA A 144 -6.73 -0.69 -0.78
N ARG A 145 -6.42 -0.72 0.53
CA ARG A 145 -5.80 0.39 1.26
C ARG A 145 -4.37 0.12 1.73
N ASN A 146 -3.94 -1.13 1.76
CA ASN A 146 -2.60 -1.53 2.22
C ASN A 146 -1.60 -1.83 1.08
N GLY A 147 -1.95 -1.50 -0.17
CA GLY A 147 -1.14 -1.77 -1.35
C GLY A 147 -1.20 -3.22 -1.84
N GLY A 148 -2.36 -3.88 -1.72
CA GLY A 148 -2.58 -5.25 -2.17
C GLY A 148 -1.90 -6.32 -1.32
N ARG A 149 -1.51 -5.97 -0.09
CA ARG A 149 -0.81 -6.88 0.83
C ARG A 149 -1.80 -7.83 1.50
N SER A 150 -1.37 -9.08 1.64
CA SER A 150 -2.05 -10.06 2.47
C SER A 150 -1.55 -9.97 3.93
N LEU A 151 -2.27 -10.61 4.86
CA LEU A 151 -1.85 -10.72 6.27
C LEU A 151 -0.94 -11.93 6.53
N GLN A 152 -0.55 -12.64 5.47
CA GLN A 152 0.35 -13.80 5.48
C GLN A 152 1.76 -13.40 5.03
#